data_AF-B9BUT1-F1
#
_entry.id   AF-B9BUT1-F1
#
_cell.length_a   1.000
_cell.length_b   1.000
_cell.length_c   1.000
_cell.angle_alpha   90.00
_cell.angle_beta   90.00
_cell.angle_gamma   90.00
#
_symmetry.space_group_name_H-M   'P 1'
#
loop_
_entity.id
_entity.type
_entity.pdbx_description
1 polymer ?
#
loop_
_entity_poly.entity_id
_entity_poly.type
_entity_poly.pdbx_seq_one_letter_code
_entity_poly.pdbx_strand_id
1 'polypeptide(L)'
;MDVGEYVRINAFDEANAEMLRALPVHMRPTDGATAFEWLSAQLARKGMMTELDFARRDGNVCGEGALDMLHCLEEAAVGRGVERTGTLVAKVYRDATMKHHAERGAR
;
A
#
# COMPACT_ATOMS: atom_id res chain seq x y z
N MET A 1 -11.28 8.35 -7.78
CA MET A 1 -11.20 7.29 -6.77
C MET A 1 -12.06 7.70 -5.59
N ASP A 2 -13.04 6.87 -5.23
CA ASP A 2 -13.82 7.06 -4.01
C ASP A 2 -13.02 6.52 -2.80
N VAL A 3 -13.39 6.93 -1.58
CA VAL A 3 -12.82 6.44 -0.32
C VAL A 3 -12.91 4.91 -0.23
N GLY A 4 -14.02 4.30 -0.68
CA GLY A 4 -14.18 2.85 -0.65
C GLY A 4 -13.16 2.12 -1.53
N GLU A 5 -12.87 2.67 -2.71
CA GLU A 5 -11.84 2.14 -3.62
C GLU A 5 -10.44 2.29 -3.04
N TYR A 6 -10.15 3.43 -2.39
CA TYR A 6 -8.87 3.66 -1.72
C TYR A 6 -8.64 2.69 -0.56
N VAL A 7 -9.66 2.47 0.28
CA VAL A 7 -9.58 1.49 1.39
C VAL A 7 -9.33 0.08 0.85
N ARG A 8 -9.98 -0.29 -0.26
CA ARG A 8 -9.78 -1.60 -0.90
C ARG A 8 -8.34 -1.77 -1.41
N ILE A 9 -7.79 -0.75 -2.07
CA ILE A 9 -6.39 -0.77 -2.54
C ILE A 9 -5.45 -0.94 -1.36
N ASN A 10 -5.66 -0.19 -0.28
CA ASN A 10 -4.78 -0.29 0.90
C ASN A 10 -4.81 -1.67 1.53
N ALA A 11 -5.99 -2.27 1.68
CA ALA A 11 -6.14 -3.63 2.20
C ALA A 11 -5.49 -4.67 1.26
N PHE A 12 -5.57 -4.44 -0.05
CA PHE A 12 -4.93 -5.28 -1.05
C PHE A 12 -3.39 -5.19 -0.98
N ASP A 13 -2.85 -3.97 -0.89
CA ASP A 13 -1.42 -3.73 -0.72
C ASP A 13 -0.89 -4.37 0.57
N GLU A 14 -1.63 -4.27 1.68
CA GLU A 14 -1.28 -4.87 2.96
C GLU A 14 -1.24 -6.40 2.89
N ALA A 15 -2.25 -7.02 2.28
CA ALA A 15 -2.26 -8.47 2.07
C ALA A 15 -1.08 -8.93 1.20
N ASN A 16 -0.76 -8.18 0.15
CA ASN A 16 0.39 -8.46 -0.71
C ASN A 16 1.72 -8.27 0.03
N ALA A 17 1.86 -7.21 0.82
CA ALA A 17 3.03 -6.96 1.64
C ALA A 17 3.30 -8.09 2.64
N GLU A 18 2.27 -8.62 3.29
CA GLU A 18 2.43 -9.77 4.19
C GLU A 18 2.87 -11.05 3.44
N MET A 19 2.38 -11.27 2.20
CA MET A 19 2.89 -12.36 1.37
C MET A 19 4.37 -12.20 1.02
N LEU A 20 4.82 -10.98 0.70
CA LEU A 20 6.24 -10.70 0.45
C LEU A 20 7.07 -10.82 1.72
N ARG A 21 6.55 -10.38 2.87
CA ARG A 21 7.22 -10.45 4.17
C ARG A 21 7.53 -11.88 4.58
N ALA A 22 6.64 -12.82 4.24
CA ALA A 22 6.83 -14.25 4.50
C ALA A 22 7.99 -14.88 3.72
N LEU A 23 8.52 -14.20 2.70
CA LEU A 23 9.72 -14.66 1.97
C LEU A 23 11.00 -14.40 2.78
N PRO A 24 12.03 -15.25 2.60
CA PRO A 24 13.40 -14.91 3.00
C PRO A 24 13.82 -13.58 2.36
N VAL A 25 14.51 -12.72 3.12
CA VAL A 25 14.90 -11.35 2.69
C VAL A 25 15.58 -11.34 1.33
N HIS A 26 16.52 -12.25 1.08
CA HIS A 26 17.27 -12.32 -0.17
C HIS A 26 16.45 -12.77 -1.40
N MET A 27 15.23 -13.27 -1.19
CA MET A 27 14.30 -13.68 -2.24
C MET A 27 13.22 -12.64 -2.51
N ARG A 28 13.16 -11.56 -1.71
CA ARG A 28 12.13 -10.55 -1.86
C ARG A 28 12.39 -9.72 -3.12
N PRO A 29 11.34 -9.45 -3.92
CA PRO A 29 11.40 -8.47 -5.00
C PRO A 29 11.88 -7.11 -4.47
N THR A 30 12.64 -6.40 -5.30
CA THR A 30 13.18 -5.06 -4.96
C THR A 30 12.60 -3.95 -5.83
N ASP A 31 11.77 -4.31 -6.80
CA ASP A 31 11.09 -3.40 -7.71
C ASP A 31 9.64 -3.86 -7.94
N GLY A 32 8.78 -2.93 -8.32
CA GLY A 32 7.35 -3.17 -8.48
C GLY A 32 6.99 -4.19 -9.57
N ALA A 33 7.76 -4.28 -10.65
CA ALA A 33 7.48 -5.21 -11.74
C ALA A 33 7.78 -6.65 -11.31
N THR A 34 8.93 -6.89 -10.70
CA THR A 34 9.28 -8.20 -10.13
C THR A 34 8.31 -8.60 -9.01
N ALA A 35 7.89 -7.62 -8.19
CA ALA A 35 6.88 -7.87 -7.15
C ALA A 35 5.54 -8.30 -7.73
N PHE A 36 5.06 -7.58 -8.76
CA PHE A 36 3.82 -7.90 -9.44
C PHE A 36 3.82 -9.30 -10.07
N GLU A 37 4.90 -9.67 -10.76
CA GLU A 37 5.02 -11.00 -11.38
C GLU A 37 4.99 -12.11 -10.32
N TRP A 38 5.75 -11.92 -9.24
CA TRP A 38 5.76 -12.87 -8.13
C TRP A 38 4.39 -12.99 -7.45
N LEU A 39 3.76 -11.86 -7.14
CA LEU A 39 2.43 -11.80 -6.49
C LEU A 39 1.36 -12.44 -7.38
N SER A 40 1.37 -12.14 -8.68
CA SER A 40 0.43 -12.72 -9.64
C SER A 40 0.56 -14.25 -9.70
N ALA A 41 1.80 -14.76 -9.76
CA ALA A 41 2.04 -16.19 -9.71
C ALA A 41 1.56 -16.81 -8.39
N GLN A 42 1.78 -16.12 -7.27
CA GLN A 42 1.39 -16.60 -5.94
C GLN A 42 -0.13 -16.60 -5.74
N LEU A 43 -0.82 -15.55 -6.17
CA LEU A 43 -2.29 -15.45 -6.13
C LEU A 43 -2.94 -16.54 -7.00
N ALA A 44 -2.39 -16.77 -8.20
CA ALA A 44 -2.84 -17.86 -9.06
C ALA A 44 -2.67 -19.24 -8.40
N ARG A 45 -1.51 -19.50 -7.79
CA ARG A 45 -1.24 -20.76 -7.05
C ARG A 45 -2.18 -20.97 -5.87
N LYS A 46 -2.60 -19.89 -5.21
CA LYS A 46 -3.55 -19.92 -4.09
C LYS A 46 -5.03 -19.96 -4.52
N GLY A 47 -5.33 -19.87 -5.82
CA GLY A 47 -6.70 -19.82 -6.34
C GLY A 47 -7.43 -18.51 -6.06
N MET A 48 -6.71 -17.43 -5.73
CA MET A 48 -7.25 -16.12 -5.39
C MET A 48 -7.53 -15.30 -6.66
N MET A 49 -8.52 -15.74 -7.43
CA MET A 49 -8.77 -15.21 -8.78
C MET A 49 -9.28 -13.77 -8.79
N THR A 50 -10.08 -13.37 -7.81
CA THR A 50 -10.58 -11.99 -7.70
C THR A 50 -9.43 -11.00 -7.43
N GLU A 51 -8.49 -11.39 -6.57
CA GLU A 51 -7.29 -10.64 -6.25
C GLU A 51 -6.31 -10.61 -7.42
N LEU A 52 -6.18 -11.72 -8.16
CA LEU A 52 -5.37 -11.77 -9.37
C LEU A 52 -5.91 -10.85 -10.47
N ASP A 53 -7.23 -10.87 -10.69
CA ASP A 53 -7.88 -9.98 -11.65
C ASP A 53 -7.75 -8.52 -11.23
N PHE A 54 -7.75 -8.25 -9.92
CA PHE A 54 -7.48 -6.93 -9.38
C PHE A 54 -6.03 -6.50 -9.64
N ALA A 55 -5.04 -7.35 -9.31
CA ALA A 55 -3.62 -7.09 -9.58
C ALA A 55 -3.36 -6.78 -11.07
N ARG A 56 -3.96 -7.56 -11.97
CA ARG A 56 -3.78 -7.41 -13.42
C ARG A 56 -4.31 -6.10 -13.98
N ARG A 57 -5.32 -5.49 -13.35
CA ARG A 57 -5.84 -4.17 -13.76
C ARG A 57 -4.85 -3.06 -13.42
N ASP A 58 -4.18 -3.18 -12.29
CA ASP A 58 -3.23 -2.18 -11.77
C ASP A 58 -1.81 -2.39 -12.31
N GLY A 59 -1.47 -3.59 -12.78
CA GLY A 59 -0.15 -3.92 -13.28
C GLY A 59 0.92 -3.80 -12.19
N ASN A 60 2.06 -3.19 -12.49
CA ASN A 60 3.15 -3.04 -11.53
C ASN A 60 2.83 -2.11 -10.34
N VAL A 61 1.76 -1.31 -10.42
CA VAL A 61 1.37 -0.37 -9.35
C VAL A 61 1.05 -1.10 -8.05
N CYS A 62 0.39 -2.27 -8.10
CA CYS A 62 0.14 -3.05 -6.89
C CYS A 62 1.41 -3.69 -6.30
N GLY A 63 2.42 -3.94 -7.14
CA GLY A 63 3.74 -4.37 -6.70
C GLY A 63 4.47 -3.26 -5.95
N GLU A 64 4.40 -2.02 -6.45
CA GLU A 64 4.94 -0.83 -5.77
C GLU A 64 4.21 -0.57 -4.44
N GLY A 65 2.87 -0.61 -4.44
CA GLY A 65 2.06 -0.44 -3.22
C GLY A 65 2.36 -1.50 -2.15
N ALA A 66 2.58 -2.75 -2.56
CA ALA A 66 2.98 -3.83 -1.66
C ALA A 66 4.39 -3.63 -1.07
N LEU A 67 5.35 -3.13 -1.86
CA LEU A 67 6.70 -2.84 -1.38
C LEU A 67 6.72 -1.65 -0.40
N ASP A 68 5.97 -0.59 -0.70
CA ASP A 68 5.80 0.56 0.20
C ASP A 68 5.19 0.12 1.54
N MET A 69 4.17 -0.74 1.49
CA MET A 69 3.53 -1.25 2.70
C MET A 69 4.44 -2.23 3.46
N LEU A 70 5.21 -3.07 2.76
CA LEU A 70 6.21 -3.94 3.37
C LEU A 70 7.24 -3.13 4.14
N HIS A 71 7.76 -2.04 3.56
CA HIS A 71 8.68 -1.14 4.24
C HIS A 71 8.06 -0.57 5.54
N CYS A 72 6.80 -0.12 5.47
CA CYS A 72 6.10 0.38 6.66
C CYS A 72 5.96 -0.70 7.75
N LEU A 73 5.64 -1.94 7.38
CA LEU A 73 5.53 -3.06 8.33
C LEU A 73 6.89 -3.39 8.98
N GLU A 74 7.98 -3.33 8.23
CA GLU A 74 9.33 -3.61 8.72
C GLU A 74 9.83 -2.52 9.68
N GLU A 75 9.59 -1.26 9.33
CA GLU A 75 9.93 -0.13 10.19
C GLU A 75 9.10 -0.12 11.48
N ALA A 76 7.80 -0.42 11.38
CA ALA A 76 6.93 -0.57 12.53
C ALA A 76 7.38 -1.71 13.46
N ALA A 77 7.86 -2.83 12.89
CA ALA A 77 8.37 -3.96 13.66
C ALA A 77 9.61 -3.63 14.50
N VAL A 78 10.39 -2.61 14.12
CA VAL A 78 11.54 -2.10 14.89
C VAL A 78 11.20 -0.84 15.70
N GLY A 79 9.90 -0.54 15.86
CA GLY A 79 9.41 0.57 16.69
C GLY A 79 9.49 1.95 16.02
N ARG A 80 9.69 2.01 14.70
CA ARG A 80 9.70 3.28 13.95
C ARG A 80 8.34 3.51 13.30
N GLY A 81 7.74 4.66 13.57
CA GLY A 81 6.50 5.09 12.93
C GLY A 81 6.78 5.60 11.53
N VAL A 82 6.44 4.81 10.50
CA VAL A 82 6.51 5.21 9.09
C VAL A 82 5.10 5.19 8.52
N GLU A 83 4.68 6.33 7.99
CA GLU A 83 3.40 6.47 7.28
C GLU A 83 3.65 6.30 5.78
N ARG A 84 2.74 5.63 5.07
CA ARG A 84 2.80 5.59 3.60
C ARG A 84 2.71 7.00 3.04
N THR A 85 3.46 7.28 1.97
CA THR A 85 3.56 8.60 1.34
C THR A 85 2.19 9.20 1.03
N GLY A 86 1.25 8.41 0.48
CA GLY A 86 -0.11 8.85 0.21
C GLY A 86 -0.88 9.30 1.46
N THR A 87 -0.69 8.61 2.58
CA THR A 87 -1.30 8.96 3.88
C THR A 87 -0.72 10.27 4.41
N LEU A 88 0.60 10.46 4.30
CA LEU A 88 1.27 11.69 4.71
C LEU A 88 0.74 12.90 3.94
N VAL A 89 0.62 12.79 2.62
CA VAL A 89 0.09 13.86 1.75
C VAL A 89 -1.37 14.19 2.12
N ALA A 90 -2.22 13.18 2.30
CA ALA A 90 -3.62 13.38 2.69
C ALA A 90 -3.75 14.07 4.06
N LYS A 91 -2.87 13.73 5.00
CA LYS A 91 -2.80 14.36 6.32
C LYS A 91 -2.41 15.83 6.21
N VAL A 92 -1.38 16.16 5.43
CA VAL A 92 -0.96 17.55 5.18
C VAL A 92 -2.10 18.39 4.58
N TYR A 93 -2.81 17.87 3.58
CA TYR A 93 -3.95 18.60 2.99
C TYR A 93 -5.10 18.79 3.99
N ARG A 94 -5.40 17.76 4.80
CA ARG A 94 -6.43 17.85 5.85
C ARG A 94 -6.05 18.89 6.88
N ASP A 95 -4.83 18.86 7.38
CA ASP A 95 -4.35 19.80 8.40
C ASP A 95 -4.35 21.24 7.89
N ALA A 96 -3.90 21.45 6.64
CA ALA A 96 -3.96 22.76 5.99
C ALA A 96 -5.40 23.28 5.85
N THR A 97 -6.33 22.40 5.45
CA THR A 97 -7.75 22.74 5.30
C THR A 97 -8.39 23.08 6.65
N MET A 98 -8.15 22.26 7.68
CA MET A 98 -8.69 22.49 9.02
C MET A 98 -8.14 23.78 9.64
N LYS A 99 -6.86 24.08 9.44
CA LYS A 99 -6.25 25.35 9.85
C LYS A 99 -6.95 26.54 9.20
N HIS A 100 -7.17 26.48 7.88
CA HIS A 100 -7.88 27.54 7.16
C HIS A 100 -9.33 27.72 7.63
N HIS A 101 -10.03 26.63 7.98
CA HIS A 101 -11.38 26.73 8.56
C HIS A 101 -11.39 27.36 9.96
N ALA A 102 -10.44 27.00 10.82
CA ALA A 102 -10.30 27.58 12.15
C ALA A 102 -10.02 29.10 12.07
N GLU A 103 -9.17 29.53 11.14
CA GLU A 103 -8.85 30.95 10.91
C GLU A 103 -10.03 31.76 10.35
N ARG A 104 -10.95 31.11 9.61
CA ARG A 104 -12.19 31.75 9.10
C ARG A 104 -13.33 31.76 10.11
N GLY A 105 -13.44 30.74 10.97
CA GLY A 105 -14.46 30.67 12.01
C GLY A 105 -14.17 31.56 13.23
N ALA A 106 -12.95 32.07 13.36
CA ALA A 106 -12.54 33.01 14.40
C ALA A 106 -12.70 34.50 14.01
N ARG A 107 -13.32 34.80 12.85
CA ARG A 107 -13.68 36.16 12.40
C ARG A 107 -15.16 36.44 12.56
#